data_AF-A0A7X9AH42-F1
#
_entry.id   AF-A0A7X9AH42-F1
#
_cell.length_a   1.000
_cell.length_b   1.000
_cell.length_c   1.000
_cell.angle_alpha   90.00
_cell.angle_beta   90.00
_cell.angle_gamma   90.00
#
_symmetry.space_group_name_H-M   'P 1'
#
loop_
_entity.id
_entity.type
_entity.pdbx_description
1 polymer ?
#
loop_
_entity_poly.entity_id
_entity_poly.type
_entity_poly.pdbx_seq_one_letter_code
_entity_poly.pdbx_strand_id
1 'polypeptide(L)'
;EEDFQALLAGLEEFRSQTKEESGEPEGKPAFPSTITLSNHVPGAPRPRAARPSSPTRDMLDAMIYYASSSKVREMVQSELEVFGPELVAQVKAFGVRLIVLERNRLLSHIRIRGMSVVAPGERTFDGRPWDTVRGLYDQSRRLLVLGEELLGSPFRSVARHEFAHAFDHAFSEKNRRKLPLSVQLWNLFRAERTGMVSSYASTNPAEYFAESVEAWFQEKGRATLQAEDPRMFNYLQELFAAS
;
A
#
# COMPACT_ATOMS: atom_id res chain seq x y z
N GLU A 1 16.96 13.15 -9.53
CA GLU A 1 15.92 14.19 -9.48
C GLU A 1 15.18 14.28 -10.82
N GLU A 2 15.89 14.22 -11.95
CA GLU A 2 15.32 14.08 -13.31
C GLU A 2 14.43 12.83 -13.47
N ASP A 3 14.85 11.66 -12.97
CA ASP A 3 14.02 10.44 -13.00
C ASP A 3 12.72 10.54 -12.18
N PHE A 4 12.71 11.39 -11.15
CA PHE A 4 11.53 11.59 -10.31
C PHE A 4 10.54 12.56 -10.94
N GLN A 5 11.03 13.67 -11.51
CA GLN A 5 10.20 14.58 -12.32
C GLN A 5 9.68 13.87 -13.57
N ALA A 6 10.50 12.96 -14.12
CA ALA A 6 10.07 12.04 -15.12
C ALA A 6 8.89 11.19 -14.62
N LEU A 7 9.06 10.41 -13.54
CA LEU A 7 7.98 9.61 -12.98
C LEU A 7 6.68 10.43 -12.78
N LEU A 8 6.77 11.64 -12.22
CA LEU A 8 5.62 12.54 -12.01
C LEU A 8 4.89 12.89 -13.32
N ALA A 9 5.62 13.34 -14.35
CA ALA A 9 4.99 13.67 -15.64
C ALA A 9 4.41 12.45 -16.37
N GLY A 10 5.04 11.28 -16.20
CA GLY A 10 4.53 10.02 -16.78
C GLY A 10 3.27 9.49 -16.11
N LEU A 11 3.16 9.78 -14.82
CA LEU A 11 1.98 9.48 -14.04
C LEU A 11 0.85 10.43 -14.45
N GLU A 12 1.09 11.75 -14.62
CA GLU A 12 0.07 12.72 -15.06
C GLU A 12 -0.60 12.35 -16.39
N GLU A 13 0.16 11.81 -17.34
CA GLU A 13 -0.34 11.31 -18.63
C GLU A 13 -1.29 10.10 -18.48
N PHE A 14 -1.03 9.22 -17.51
CA PHE A 14 -1.95 8.12 -17.18
C PHE A 14 -3.29 8.66 -16.65
N ARG A 15 -3.26 9.76 -15.88
CA ARG A 15 -4.47 10.39 -15.34
C ARG A 15 -5.34 11.02 -16.44
N SER A 16 -4.73 11.62 -17.46
CA SER A 16 -5.50 12.16 -18.61
C SER A 16 -6.15 11.05 -19.43
N GLN A 17 -5.45 9.94 -19.66
CA GLN A 17 -6.00 8.79 -20.39
C GLN A 17 -7.21 8.17 -19.68
N THR A 18 -7.22 8.12 -18.35
CA THR A 18 -8.39 7.65 -17.58
C THR A 18 -9.56 8.64 -17.52
N LYS A 19 -9.33 9.92 -17.81
CA LYS A 19 -10.38 10.96 -17.84
C LYS A 19 -11.10 11.05 -19.17
N GLU A 20 -10.45 10.67 -20.27
CA GLU A 20 -11.02 10.78 -21.62
C GLU A 20 -12.12 9.73 -21.91
N GLU A 21 -12.32 8.72 -21.06
CA GLU A 21 -13.41 7.74 -21.19
C GLU A 21 -14.73 8.15 -20.52
N SER A 22 -14.79 9.27 -19.80
CA SER A 22 -16.04 9.77 -19.19
C SER A 22 -16.42 11.15 -19.76
N GLY A 23 -16.99 11.16 -20.96
CA GLY A 23 -17.61 12.35 -21.53
C GLY A 23 -19.05 12.54 -21.04
N GLU A 24 -19.32 13.65 -20.36
CA GLU A 24 -20.67 14.24 -20.24
C GLU A 24 -20.66 15.69 -20.77
N PRO A 25 -21.77 16.16 -21.39
CA PRO A 25 -21.78 17.39 -22.17
C PRO A 25 -22.08 18.65 -21.33
N GLU A 26 -21.58 19.79 -21.82
CA GLU A 26 -21.79 21.14 -21.28
C GLU A 26 -23.20 21.72 -21.54
N GLY A 27 -23.69 22.59 -20.63
CA GLY A 27 -24.80 23.53 -20.90
C GLY A 27 -25.42 24.20 -19.65
N LYS A 28 -25.15 25.50 -19.45
CA LYS A 28 -25.59 26.43 -18.35
C LYS A 28 -27.05 26.96 -18.53
N PRO A 29 -27.77 27.58 -17.53
CA PRO A 29 -27.52 28.95 -17.01
C PRO A 29 -27.89 29.21 -15.51
N ALA A 30 -27.81 30.49 -15.10
CA ALA A 30 -27.56 30.99 -13.73
C ALA A 30 -28.71 31.78 -13.04
N PHE A 31 -28.70 31.76 -11.69
CA PHE A 31 -29.27 32.67 -10.63
C PHE A 31 -30.80 32.67 -10.33
N PRO A 32 -31.27 33.18 -9.15
CA PRO A 32 -30.85 32.94 -7.75
C PRO A 32 -32.04 32.67 -6.75
N SER A 33 -31.66 32.34 -5.49
CA SER A 33 -32.41 32.45 -4.20
C SER A 33 -33.75 31.75 -3.97
N THR A 34 -33.73 30.70 -3.11
CA THR A 34 -34.81 30.43 -2.15
C THR A 34 -34.21 29.92 -0.83
N ILE A 35 -34.41 30.66 0.25
CA ILE A 35 -34.25 30.16 1.63
C ILE A 35 -35.52 29.39 1.97
N THR A 36 -35.40 28.10 2.32
CA THR A 36 -36.46 27.42 3.08
C THR A 36 -35.92 26.36 4.04
N LEU A 37 -35.91 26.74 5.31
CA LEU A 37 -36.37 26.04 6.52
C LEU A 37 -35.99 24.57 6.73
N SER A 38 -35.26 24.37 7.84
CA SER A 38 -35.12 23.17 8.69
C SER A 38 -36.08 22.01 8.39
N ASN A 39 -35.59 21.00 7.67
CA ASN A 39 -36.18 19.66 7.65
C ASN A 39 -35.53 18.79 8.73
N HIS A 40 -35.99 18.93 9.98
CA HIS A 40 -35.73 17.92 10.99
C HIS A 40 -36.70 16.76 10.75
N VAL A 41 -36.21 15.70 10.10
CA VAL A 41 -36.91 14.41 10.00
C VAL A 41 -36.38 13.53 11.14
N PRO A 42 -37.19 13.21 12.17
CA PRO A 42 -36.79 12.25 13.18
C PRO A 42 -36.76 10.86 12.52
N GLY A 43 -35.56 10.27 12.38
CA GLY A 43 -35.40 8.90 11.91
C GLY A 43 -34.54 8.69 10.66
N ALA A 44 -33.98 9.74 10.04
CA ALA A 44 -32.97 9.55 9.01
C ALA A 44 -31.66 9.01 9.65
N PRO A 45 -31.05 7.94 9.13
CA PRO A 45 -29.71 7.54 9.56
C PRO A 45 -28.79 8.73 9.34
N ARG A 46 -28.21 9.26 10.43
CA ARG A 46 -27.24 10.35 10.35
C ARG A 46 -26.18 9.94 9.32
N PRO A 47 -25.84 10.78 8.33
CA PRO A 47 -24.65 10.53 7.53
C PRO A 47 -23.51 10.33 8.52
N ARG A 48 -22.89 9.15 8.43
CA ARG A 48 -21.79 8.75 9.30
C ARG A 48 -20.79 9.90 9.24
N ALA A 49 -20.62 10.62 10.34
CA ALA A 49 -19.74 11.78 10.38
C ALA A 49 -18.39 11.35 9.78
N ALA A 50 -17.94 12.08 8.75
CA ALA A 50 -16.63 11.83 8.16
C ALA A 50 -15.62 11.82 9.31
N ARG A 51 -14.89 10.70 9.45
CA ARG A 51 -13.83 10.62 10.45
C ARG A 51 -12.88 11.80 10.18
N PRO A 52 -12.51 12.61 11.18
CA PRO A 52 -11.52 13.66 10.97
C PRO A 52 -10.25 13.03 10.39
N SER A 53 -9.67 13.63 9.35
CA SER A 53 -8.48 13.08 8.71
C SER A 53 -7.33 13.09 9.72
N SER A 54 -6.66 11.96 9.87
CA SER A 54 -5.44 11.87 10.66
C SER A 54 -4.26 12.34 9.80
N PRO A 55 -3.19 12.92 10.38
CA PRO A 55 -1.99 13.26 9.62
C PRO A 55 -1.44 12.07 8.81
N THR A 56 -1.58 10.85 9.34
CA THR A 56 -1.23 9.61 8.66
C THR A 56 -2.08 9.39 7.40
N ARG A 57 -3.40 9.60 7.47
CA ARG A 57 -4.29 9.49 6.30
C ARG A 57 -3.97 10.52 5.22
N ASP A 58 -3.64 11.76 5.60
CA ASP A 58 -3.26 12.80 4.64
C ASP A 58 -1.95 12.43 3.92
N MET A 59 -0.98 11.87 4.65
CA MET A 59 0.25 11.35 4.06
C MET A 59 -0.02 10.19 3.11
N LEU A 60 -0.87 9.23 3.50
CA LEU A 60 -1.25 8.11 2.65
C LEU A 60 -2.00 8.58 1.40
N ASP A 61 -2.92 9.54 1.50
CA ASP A 61 -3.60 10.09 0.33
C ASP A 61 -2.61 10.73 -0.65
N ALA A 62 -1.64 11.49 -0.14
CA ALA A 62 -0.59 12.10 -0.95
C ALA A 62 0.34 11.07 -1.61
N MET A 63 0.41 9.84 -1.11
CA MET A 63 1.15 8.74 -1.75
C MET A 63 0.32 8.00 -2.80
N ILE A 64 -1.02 7.98 -2.67
CA ILE A 64 -1.94 7.32 -3.61
C ILE A 64 -2.04 8.12 -4.90
N TYR A 65 -1.31 7.65 -5.91
CA TYR A 65 -1.33 8.20 -7.24
C TYR A 65 -2.66 7.91 -7.95
N TYR A 66 -3.05 6.64 -8.00
CA TYR A 66 -4.28 6.19 -8.65
C TYR A 66 -5.07 5.24 -7.77
N ALA A 67 -6.39 5.41 -7.80
CA ALA A 67 -7.39 4.49 -7.25
C ALA A 67 -8.71 4.76 -7.98
N SER A 68 -9.46 3.69 -8.27
CA SER A 68 -10.71 3.74 -9.06
C SER A 68 -11.82 4.57 -8.42
N SER A 69 -11.81 4.73 -7.09
CA SER A 69 -12.82 5.50 -6.35
C SER A 69 -12.30 6.03 -5.01
N SER A 70 -13.02 7.00 -4.42
CA SER A 70 -12.75 7.48 -3.05
C SER A 70 -12.84 6.36 -2.02
N LYS A 71 -13.81 5.44 -2.17
CA LYS A 71 -13.94 4.25 -1.31
C LYS A 71 -12.68 3.39 -1.35
N VAL A 72 -12.07 3.21 -2.53
CA VAL A 72 -10.82 2.44 -2.67
C VAL A 72 -9.65 3.16 -2.01
N ARG A 73 -9.56 4.48 -2.14
CA ARG A 73 -8.58 5.29 -1.38
C ARG A 73 -8.74 5.10 0.13
N GLU A 74 -9.97 5.19 0.63
CA GLU A 74 -10.26 5.00 2.05
C GLU A 74 -9.91 3.60 2.56
N MET A 75 -10.07 2.56 1.73
CA MET A 75 -9.65 1.19 2.06
C MET A 75 -8.13 1.09 2.20
N VAL A 76 -7.36 1.60 1.23
CA VAL A 76 -5.89 1.63 1.33
C VAL A 76 -5.44 2.42 2.57
N GLN A 77 -6.02 3.59 2.79
CA GLN A 77 -5.73 4.39 3.98
C GLN A 77 -6.01 3.60 5.26
N SER A 78 -7.15 2.92 5.35
CA SER A 78 -7.52 2.14 6.55
C SER A 78 -6.58 0.96 6.79
N GLU A 79 -6.10 0.30 5.74
CA GLU A 79 -5.17 -0.82 5.88
C GLU A 79 -3.78 -0.37 6.32
N LEU A 80 -3.32 0.80 5.87
CA LEU A 80 -1.97 1.30 6.11
C LEU A 80 -1.86 2.29 7.28
N GLU A 81 -2.96 2.86 7.76
CA GLU A 81 -2.96 3.80 8.90
C GLU A 81 -2.39 3.17 10.18
N VAL A 82 -2.46 1.84 10.31
CA VAL A 82 -1.92 1.08 11.44
C VAL A 82 -0.39 1.14 11.57
N PHE A 83 0.33 1.54 10.51
CA PHE A 83 1.78 1.76 10.58
C PHE A 83 2.16 3.02 11.36
N GLY A 84 1.20 3.88 11.69
CA GLY A 84 1.47 5.11 12.43
C GLY A 84 2.13 6.21 11.58
N PRO A 85 2.12 7.45 12.08
CA PRO A 85 2.65 8.61 11.36
C PRO A 85 4.14 8.50 11.04
N GLU A 86 4.97 7.94 11.92
CA GLU A 86 6.43 7.96 11.72
C GLU A 86 6.87 7.06 10.56
N LEU A 87 6.38 5.82 10.52
CA LEU A 87 6.73 4.87 9.47
C LEU A 87 6.16 5.33 8.12
N VAL A 88 4.91 5.82 8.11
CA VAL A 88 4.29 6.37 6.89
C VAL A 88 5.05 7.60 6.39
N ALA A 89 5.43 8.52 7.28
CA ALA A 89 6.21 9.69 6.91
C ALA A 89 7.56 9.31 6.29
N GLN A 90 8.23 8.29 6.83
CA GLN A 90 9.49 7.80 6.30
C GLN A 90 9.34 7.24 4.87
N VAL A 91 8.34 6.38 4.64
CA VAL A 91 8.09 5.79 3.32
C VAL A 91 7.65 6.87 2.32
N LYS A 92 6.84 7.84 2.76
CA LYS A 92 6.45 9.01 1.96
C LYS A 92 7.65 9.88 1.58
N ALA A 93 8.51 10.22 2.54
CA ALA A 93 9.70 11.05 2.31
C ALA A 93 10.71 10.36 1.38
N PHE A 94 10.74 9.02 1.40
CA PHE A 94 11.51 8.23 0.45
C PHE A 94 10.95 8.29 -0.99
N GLY A 95 9.71 8.77 -1.17
CA GLY A 95 9.12 9.04 -2.48
C GLY A 95 8.28 7.89 -3.04
N VAL A 96 7.82 6.96 -2.20
CA VAL A 96 7.00 5.84 -2.67
C VAL A 96 5.63 6.30 -3.14
N ARG A 97 5.18 5.78 -4.29
CA ARG A 97 3.86 6.02 -4.87
C ARG A 97 3.02 4.75 -4.90
N LEU A 98 1.70 4.90 -4.74
CA LEU A 98 0.74 3.80 -4.74
C LEU A 98 -0.18 3.88 -5.96
N ILE A 99 -0.35 2.76 -6.66
CA ILE A 99 -1.36 2.58 -7.71
C ILE A 99 -2.26 1.41 -7.27
N VAL A 100 -3.56 1.67 -7.20
CA VAL A 100 -4.56 0.62 -7.00
C VAL A 100 -5.19 0.26 -8.34
N LEU A 101 -4.92 -0.94 -8.81
CA LEU A 101 -5.52 -1.51 -10.00
C LEU A 101 -6.97 -1.84 -9.77
N GLU A 102 -7.80 -1.48 -10.75
CA GLU A 102 -9.15 -2.00 -10.85
C GLU A 102 -9.17 -3.52 -10.85
N ARG A 103 -10.32 -4.06 -10.44
CA ARG A 103 -10.55 -5.50 -10.39
C ARG A 103 -10.27 -6.14 -11.77
N ASN A 104 -9.54 -7.25 -11.74
CA ASN A 104 -9.15 -8.04 -12.92
C ASN A 104 -8.20 -7.35 -13.91
N ARG A 105 -7.74 -6.12 -13.64
CA ARG A 105 -6.68 -5.51 -14.44
C ARG A 105 -5.34 -6.16 -14.08
N LEU A 106 -4.60 -6.60 -15.09
CA LEU A 106 -3.32 -7.29 -14.92
C LEU A 106 -2.17 -6.30 -14.67
N LEU A 107 -1.17 -6.71 -13.88
CA LEU A 107 0.05 -5.92 -13.67
C LEU A 107 0.79 -5.62 -14.98
N SER A 108 0.79 -6.58 -15.91
CA SER A 108 1.41 -6.46 -17.24
C SER A 108 0.76 -5.40 -18.14
N HIS A 109 -0.49 -5.00 -17.82
CA HIS A 109 -1.22 -3.97 -18.54
C HIS A 109 -0.93 -2.56 -18.00
N ILE A 110 -0.22 -2.42 -16.89
CA ILE A 110 0.19 -1.11 -16.40
C ILE A 110 1.37 -0.63 -17.22
N ARG A 111 1.21 0.55 -17.82
CA ARG A 111 2.31 1.28 -18.44
C ARG A 111 2.51 2.61 -17.73
N ILE A 112 3.77 2.92 -17.45
CA ILE A 112 4.21 4.23 -16.97
C ILE A 112 5.14 4.77 -18.06
N ARG A 113 4.74 5.86 -18.73
CA ARG A 113 5.47 6.44 -19.89
C ARG A 113 5.67 5.45 -21.03
N GLY A 114 4.65 4.65 -21.32
CA GLY A 114 4.73 3.61 -22.35
C GLY A 114 5.57 2.39 -21.95
N MET A 115 6.29 2.40 -20.83
CA MET A 115 7.02 1.24 -20.32
C MET A 115 6.12 0.40 -19.42
N SER A 116 6.06 -0.91 -19.69
CA SER A 116 5.35 -1.83 -18.81
C SER A 116 6.02 -1.90 -17.43
N VAL A 117 5.22 -1.91 -16.37
CA VAL A 117 5.71 -2.15 -15.00
C VAL A 117 6.31 -3.55 -14.91
N VAL A 118 5.63 -4.52 -15.52
CA VAL A 118 6.07 -5.89 -15.74
C VAL A 118 5.79 -6.26 -17.19
N ALA A 119 6.74 -6.88 -17.91
CA ALA A 119 6.48 -7.26 -19.29
C ALA A 119 5.55 -8.49 -19.40
N PRO A 120 4.66 -8.56 -20.41
CA PRO A 120 3.85 -9.75 -20.65
C PRO A 120 4.70 -11.02 -20.77
N GLY A 121 4.27 -12.09 -20.11
CA GLY A 121 4.98 -13.37 -20.11
C GLY A 121 6.15 -13.48 -19.12
N GLU A 122 6.52 -12.40 -18.42
CA GLU A 122 7.48 -12.48 -17.32
C GLU A 122 6.93 -13.33 -16.16
N ARG A 123 7.85 -13.91 -15.40
CA ARG A 123 7.56 -14.70 -14.22
C ARG A 123 8.24 -14.08 -13.01
N THR A 124 7.59 -14.24 -11.86
CA THR A 124 8.19 -13.98 -10.55
C THR A 124 9.36 -14.93 -10.29
N PHE A 125 10.15 -14.64 -9.25
CA PHE A 125 11.27 -15.47 -8.84
C PHE A 125 10.90 -16.92 -8.53
N ASP A 126 9.69 -17.15 -7.99
CA ASP A 126 9.16 -18.50 -7.70
C ASP A 126 8.50 -19.18 -8.91
N GLY A 127 8.52 -18.53 -10.08
CA GLY A 127 8.02 -19.07 -11.34
C GLY A 127 6.54 -18.79 -11.62
N ARG A 128 5.80 -18.13 -10.73
CA ARG A 128 4.41 -17.71 -11.02
C ARG A 128 4.35 -16.66 -12.14
N PRO A 129 3.40 -16.74 -13.08
CA PRO A 129 3.18 -15.68 -14.05
C PRO A 129 2.77 -14.39 -13.34
N TRP A 130 3.38 -13.26 -13.70
CA TRP A 130 3.03 -11.97 -13.10
C TRP A 130 1.58 -11.56 -13.31
N ASP A 131 0.91 -12.08 -14.35
CA ASP A 131 -0.52 -11.87 -14.59
C ASP A 131 -1.41 -12.44 -13.47
N THR A 132 -0.88 -13.35 -12.65
CA THR A 132 -1.59 -13.93 -11.49
C THR A 132 -1.28 -13.19 -10.18
N VAL A 133 -0.30 -12.30 -10.19
CA VAL A 133 0.14 -11.54 -9.03
C VAL A 133 -0.64 -10.24 -8.95
N ARG A 134 -1.13 -9.92 -7.76
CA ARG A 134 -1.99 -8.74 -7.52
C ARG A 134 -1.42 -7.79 -6.45
N GLY A 135 -0.17 -8.00 -6.04
CA GLY A 135 0.60 -7.11 -5.16
C GLY A 135 2.04 -7.03 -5.67
N LEU A 136 2.61 -5.82 -5.68
CA LEU A 136 4.00 -5.62 -6.09
C LEU A 136 4.56 -4.36 -5.44
N TYR A 137 5.70 -4.47 -4.80
CA TYR A 137 6.62 -3.35 -4.59
C TYR A 137 7.82 -3.43 -5.54
N ASP A 138 7.88 -2.48 -6.47
CA ASP A 138 9.01 -2.27 -7.36
C ASP A 138 10.00 -1.27 -6.74
N GLN A 139 11.12 -1.79 -6.27
CA GLN A 139 12.20 -1.01 -5.66
C GLN A 139 12.79 0.03 -6.61
N SER A 140 12.94 -0.30 -7.90
CA SER A 140 13.60 0.57 -8.88
C SER A 140 12.81 1.85 -9.14
N ARG A 141 11.48 1.75 -9.08
CA ARG A 141 10.55 2.87 -9.33
C ARG A 141 9.94 3.44 -8.04
N ARG A 142 10.22 2.82 -6.89
CA ARG A 142 9.57 3.12 -5.60
C ARG A 142 8.05 3.09 -5.75
N LEU A 143 7.56 2.08 -6.45
CA LEU A 143 6.16 1.96 -6.82
C LEU A 143 5.55 0.76 -6.12
N LEU A 144 4.44 0.99 -5.44
CA LEU A 144 3.63 -0.02 -4.80
C LEU A 144 2.33 -0.16 -5.59
N VAL A 145 2.04 -1.37 -6.07
CA VAL A 145 0.86 -1.69 -6.85
C VAL A 145 -0.02 -2.69 -6.11
N LEU A 146 -1.32 -2.41 -6.04
CA LEU A 146 -2.30 -3.23 -5.34
C LEU A 146 -3.49 -3.57 -6.25
N GLY A 147 -3.95 -4.80 -6.24
CA GLY A 147 -5.24 -5.19 -6.81
C GLY A 147 -6.38 -4.81 -5.88
N GLU A 148 -7.38 -4.09 -6.40
CA GLU A 148 -8.52 -3.61 -5.61
C GLU A 148 -9.29 -4.76 -4.90
N GLU A 149 -9.39 -5.94 -5.52
CA GLU A 149 -10.08 -7.09 -4.91
C GLU A 149 -9.39 -7.68 -3.68
N LEU A 150 -8.14 -7.31 -3.41
CA LEU A 150 -7.39 -7.74 -2.23
C LEU A 150 -7.54 -6.79 -1.04
N LEU A 151 -8.18 -5.64 -1.23
CA LEU A 151 -8.43 -4.67 -0.18
C LEU A 151 -9.67 -5.05 0.65
N GLY A 152 -9.64 -4.71 1.92
CA GLY A 152 -10.71 -4.92 2.89
C GLY A 152 -10.79 -6.34 3.44
N SER A 153 -9.83 -7.21 3.13
CA SER A 153 -9.78 -8.57 3.67
C SER A 153 -9.39 -8.54 5.16
N PRO A 154 -10.17 -9.18 6.06
CA PRO A 154 -9.85 -9.20 7.49
C PRO A 154 -8.73 -10.20 7.83
N PHE A 155 -8.40 -11.13 6.94
CA PHE A 155 -7.47 -12.23 7.20
C PHE A 155 -6.13 -12.09 6.49
N ARG A 156 -6.02 -11.18 5.53
CA ARG A 156 -4.84 -10.97 4.70
C ARG A 156 -4.83 -9.53 4.21
N SER A 157 -3.70 -8.85 4.25
CA SER A 157 -3.57 -7.50 3.73
C SER A 157 -2.31 -7.41 2.87
N VAL A 158 -2.53 -7.52 1.57
CA VAL A 158 -1.46 -7.33 0.58
C VAL A 158 -0.94 -5.89 0.64
N ALA A 159 -1.77 -4.90 1.00
CA ALA A 159 -1.29 -3.54 1.22
C ALA A 159 -0.21 -3.50 2.30
N ARG A 160 -0.44 -4.13 3.46
CA ARG A 160 0.55 -4.16 4.56
C ARG A 160 1.82 -4.90 4.17
N HIS A 161 1.67 -6.02 3.46
CA HIS A 161 2.80 -6.80 2.98
C HIS A 161 3.70 -5.98 2.04
N GLU A 162 3.14 -5.42 0.96
CA GLU A 162 3.92 -4.63 0.00
C GLU A 162 4.46 -3.33 0.63
N PHE A 163 3.73 -2.74 1.58
CA PHE A 163 4.20 -1.57 2.31
C PHE A 163 5.37 -1.91 3.24
N ALA A 164 5.43 -3.12 3.79
CA ALA A 164 6.58 -3.58 4.57
C ALA A 164 7.85 -3.68 3.69
N HIS A 165 7.74 -4.15 2.44
CA HIS A 165 8.85 -4.08 1.49
C HIS A 165 9.27 -2.63 1.19
N ALA A 166 8.30 -1.74 1.01
CA ALA A 166 8.57 -0.32 0.81
C ALA A 166 9.30 0.31 2.01
N PHE A 167 8.89 -0.04 3.23
CA PHE A 167 9.53 0.38 4.45
C PHE A 167 10.94 -0.19 4.62
N ASP A 168 11.16 -1.48 4.37
CA ASP A 168 12.50 -2.11 4.42
C ASP A 168 13.49 -1.36 3.50
N HIS A 169 13.06 -1.05 2.28
CA HIS A 169 13.85 -0.27 1.33
C HIS A 169 14.11 1.16 1.83
N ALA A 170 13.06 1.89 2.23
CA ALA A 170 13.19 3.26 2.74
C ALA A 170 14.08 3.35 3.99
N PHE A 171 13.95 2.39 4.90
CA PHE A 171 14.77 2.30 6.11
C PHE A 171 16.24 2.07 5.78
N SER A 172 16.52 1.14 4.88
CA SER A 172 17.88 0.77 4.50
C SER A 172 18.61 1.94 3.86
N GLU A 173 17.94 2.67 2.98
CA GLU A 173 18.46 3.88 2.32
C GLU A 173 18.68 5.03 3.32
N LYS A 174 17.68 5.35 4.15
CA LYS A 174 17.78 6.40 5.19
C LYS A 174 18.97 6.17 6.12
N ASN A 175 19.24 4.92 6.47
CA ASN A 175 20.32 4.54 7.39
C ASN A 175 21.63 4.15 6.67
N ARG A 176 21.73 4.37 5.35
CA ARG A 176 22.92 4.06 4.53
C ARG A 176 23.46 2.63 4.77
N ARG A 177 22.56 1.67 4.92
CA ARG A 177 22.94 0.29 5.25
C ARG A 177 23.49 -0.41 4.02
N LYS A 178 24.52 -1.23 4.21
CA LYS A 178 25.06 -2.10 3.14
C LYS A 178 24.10 -3.24 2.77
N LEU A 179 23.28 -3.66 3.70
CA LEU A 179 22.30 -4.74 3.54
C LEU A 179 20.92 -4.24 3.96
N PRO A 180 19.84 -4.74 3.35
CA PRO A 180 18.48 -4.45 3.79
C PRO A 180 18.25 -4.75 5.28
N LEU A 181 17.28 -4.08 5.91
CA LEU A 181 16.88 -4.36 7.29
C LEU A 181 16.40 -5.81 7.41
N SER A 182 15.59 -6.28 6.46
CA SER A 182 15.10 -7.67 6.38
C SER A 182 16.22 -8.71 6.43
N VAL A 183 17.29 -8.52 5.64
CA VAL A 183 18.47 -9.39 5.63
C VAL A 183 19.19 -9.40 6.99
N GLN A 184 19.21 -8.27 7.68
CA GLN A 184 19.86 -8.19 8.99
C GLN A 184 19.04 -8.89 10.07
N LEU A 185 17.72 -8.67 10.10
CA LEU A 185 16.82 -9.36 11.02
C LEU A 185 16.89 -10.88 10.82
N TRP A 186 16.84 -11.32 9.56
CA TRP A 186 16.97 -12.73 9.19
C TRP A 186 18.20 -13.41 9.77
N ASN A 187 19.37 -12.76 9.65
CA ASN A 187 20.61 -13.30 10.15
C ASN A 187 20.72 -13.19 11.68
N LEU A 188 20.23 -12.09 12.26
CA LEU A 188 20.24 -11.86 13.70
C LEU A 188 19.36 -12.86 14.46
N PHE A 189 18.24 -13.27 13.88
CA PHE A 189 17.27 -14.19 14.49
C PHE A 189 17.45 -15.65 14.04
N ARG A 190 18.51 -15.95 13.28
CA ARG A 190 18.71 -17.27 12.62
C ARG A 190 18.51 -18.48 13.53
N ALA A 191 18.93 -18.41 14.79
CA ALA A 191 18.88 -19.54 15.74
C ALA A 191 17.47 -19.80 16.29
N GLU A 192 16.59 -18.80 16.25
CA GLU A 192 15.30 -18.78 16.95
C GLU A 192 14.10 -18.71 15.99
N ARG A 193 14.39 -18.34 14.74
CA ARG A 193 13.48 -18.30 13.60
C ARG A 193 13.07 -19.74 13.23
N THR A 194 12.08 -20.27 13.94
CA THR A 194 11.63 -21.68 13.87
C THR A 194 10.23 -21.84 13.28
N GLY A 195 9.34 -20.85 13.46
CA GLY A 195 8.07 -20.74 12.77
C GLY A 195 8.10 -19.67 11.70
N MET A 196 8.01 -20.12 10.45
CA MET A 196 7.85 -19.21 9.33
C MET A 196 6.38 -19.03 9.03
N VAL A 197 5.97 -17.80 8.78
CA VAL A 197 4.61 -17.50 8.34
C VAL A 197 4.26 -18.29 7.06
N SER A 198 5.25 -18.52 6.19
CA SER A 198 5.13 -19.42 5.05
C SER A 198 6.43 -20.14 4.66
N SER A 199 6.32 -21.19 3.84
CA SER A 199 7.48 -21.87 3.22
C SER A 199 8.32 -20.92 2.36
N TYR A 200 7.69 -19.93 1.70
CA TYR A 200 8.40 -18.97 0.86
C TYR A 200 9.20 -17.99 1.72
N ALA A 201 8.59 -17.45 2.78
CA ALA A 201 9.29 -16.68 3.79
C ALA A 201 10.46 -17.45 4.43
N SER A 202 10.45 -18.78 4.47
CA SER A 202 11.56 -19.57 5.03
C SER A 202 12.88 -19.49 4.27
N THR A 203 12.83 -19.05 3.00
CA THR A 203 13.99 -18.96 2.10
C THR A 203 14.29 -17.54 1.59
N ASN A 204 13.40 -16.57 1.82
CA ASN A 204 13.57 -15.19 1.36
C ASN A 204 13.48 -14.18 2.54
N PRO A 205 14.58 -13.48 2.89
CA PRO A 205 14.59 -12.51 3.99
C PRO A 205 13.57 -11.37 3.85
N ALA A 206 13.36 -10.85 2.64
CA ALA A 206 12.44 -9.74 2.39
C ALA A 206 11.00 -10.16 2.68
N GLU A 207 10.63 -11.36 2.22
CA GLU A 207 9.31 -11.96 2.43
C GLU A 207 9.08 -12.31 3.89
N TYR A 208 10.11 -12.80 4.57
CA TYR A 208 10.03 -13.02 6.01
C TYR A 208 9.67 -11.75 6.78
N PHE A 209 10.34 -10.64 6.49
CA PHE A 209 9.98 -9.38 7.13
C PHE A 209 8.56 -8.93 6.76
N ALA A 210 8.19 -8.99 5.48
CA ALA A 210 6.88 -8.53 5.02
C ALA A 210 5.71 -9.38 5.54
N GLU A 211 5.85 -10.71 5.52
CA GLU A 211 4.86 -11.63 6.07
C GLU A 211 4.78 -11.52 7.60
N SER A 212 5.89 -11.31 8.31
CA SER A 212 5.84 -11.06 9.75
C SER A 212 5.13 -9.74 10.09
N VAL A 213 5.36 -8.67 9.33
CA VAL A 213 4.60 -7.41 9.49
C VAL A 213 3.12 -7.63 9.21
N GLU A 214 2.78 -8.35 8.15
CA GLU A 214 1.40 -8.67 7.82
C GLU A 214 0.72 -9.48 8.95
N ALA A 215 1.38 -10.54 9.41
CA ALA A 215 0.89 -11.42 10.47
C ALA A 215 0.73 -10.68 11.82
N TRP A 216 1.58 -9.71 12.13
CA TRP A 216 1.46 -8.88 13.35
C TRP A 216 0.11 -8.15 13.46
N PHE A 217 -0.46 -7.72 12.34
CA PHE A 217 -1.75 -7.04 12.32
C PHE A 217 -2.96 -7.97 12.19
N GLN A 218 -2.74 -9.28 12.26
CA GLN A 218 -3.79 -10.30 12.26
C GLN A 218 -3.83 -11.00 13.61
N GLU A 219 -5.00 -11.23 14.18
CA GLU A 219 -5.10 -11.84 15.53
C GLU A 219 -4.41 -13.21 15.59
N LYS A 220 -4.74 -14.11 14.64
CA LYS A 220 -4.11 -15.43 14.57
C LYS A 220 -2.63 -15.35 14.22
N GLY A 221 -2.27 -14.53 13.21
CA GLY A 221 -0.88 -14.36 12.78
C GLY A 221 0.01 -13.82 13.91
N ARG A 222 -0.49 -12.87 14.69
CA ARG A 222 0.20 -12.27 15.83
C ARG A 222 0.45 -13.29 16.95
N ALA A 223 -0.53 -14.14 17.24
CA ALA A 223 -0.36 -15.24 18.19
C ALA A 223 0.70 -16.26 17.72
N THR A 224 0.67 -16.61 16.43
CA THR A 224 1.69 -17.49 15.82
C THR A 224 3.09 -16.87 15.90
N LEU A 225 3.24 -15.59 15.53
CA LEU A 225 4.52 -14.88 15.67
C LEU A 225 5.03 -14.88 17.11
N GLN A 226 4.16 -14.63 18.08
CA GLN A 226 4.55 -14.61 19.49
C GLN A 226 5.07 -15.98 19.96
N ALA A 227 4.45 -17.07 19.49
CA ALA A 227 4.79 -18.42 19.90
C ALA A 227 6.03 -18.97 19.17
N GLU A 228 6.14 -18.72 17.87
CA GLU A 228 7.12 -19.41 17.00
C GLU A 228 8.28 -18.53 16.52
N ASP A 229 8.14 -17.19 16.60
CA ASP A 229 9.21 -16.23 16.33
C ASP A 229 9.18 -15.04 17.32
N PRO A 230 9.46 -15.30 18.61
CA PRO A 230 9.33 -14.30 19.66
C PRO A 230 10.27 -13.10 19.50
N ARG A 231 11.41 -13.24 18.81
CA ARG A 231 12.32 -12.12 18.56
C ARG A 231 11.81 -11.20 17.48
N MET A 232 11.26 -11.73 16.39
CA MET A 232 10.55 -10.91 15.42
C MET A 232 9.34 -10.23 16.06
N PHE A 233 8.56 -10.97 16.87
CA PHE A 233 7.45 -10.38 17.62
C PHE A 233 7.87 -9.19 18.48
N ASN A 234 8.92 -9.34 19.29
CA ASN A 234 9.44 -8.27 20.15
C ASN A 234 9.96 -7.08 19.32
N TYR A 235 10.66 -7.36 18.22
CA TYR A 235 11.11 -6.32 17.31
C TYR A 235 9.94 -5.52 16.71
N LEU A 236 8.89 -6.19 16.25
CA LEU A 236 7.70 -5.53 15.71
C LEU A 236 6.93 -4.78 16.80
N GLN A 237 6.92 -5.29 18.03
CA GLN A 237 6.37 -4.58 19.18
C GLN A 237 7.09 -3.25 19.40
N GLU A 238 8.43 -3.24 19.39
CA GLU A 238 9.22 -2.01 19.50
C GLU A 238 8.99 -1.08 18.31
N LEU A 239 9.00 -1.63 17.09
CA LEU A 239 8.81 -0.87 15.85
C LEU A 239 7.48 -0.12 15.84
N PHE A 240 6.39 -0.78 16.25
CA PHE A 240 5.05 -0.21 16.24
C PHE A 240 4.64 0.50 17.54
N ALA A 241 5.38 0.29 18.64
CA ALA A 241 5.20 1.10 19.86
C ALA A 241 5.86 2.47 19.73
N ALA A 242 6.90 2.58 18.92
CA ALA A 242 7.59 3.83 18.64
C ALA A 242 6.88 4.71 17.58
N SER A 243 5.98 4.14 16.77
CA SER A 243 5.43 4.74 15.54
C SER A 243 4.15 5.53 15.67
#